data_AF-A0A1C5Y4S6-F1
#
_entry.id   AF-A0A1C5Y4S6-F1
#
_cell.length_a   1.000
_cell.length_b   1.000
_cell.length_c   1.000
_cell.angle_alpha   90.00
_cell.angle_beta   90.00
_cell.angle_gamma   90.00
#
_symmetry.space_group_name_H-M   'P 1'
#
loop_
_entity.id
_entity.type
_entity.pdbx_description
1 polymer ?
#
loop_
_entity_poly.entity_id
_entity_poly.type
_entity_poly.pdbx_seq_one_letter_code
_entity_poly.pdbx_strand_id
1 'polypeptide(L)'
;MDRKGLFSIGEVSKLFHISVSSLRHYENVGLLHPEYTSPDTGYRYYGTKQFEVLNTIRYLRALDMPLAEIEDFLKNKDISNIEEKLMQQKKIVLEKQQELKRIEQKINHSQDMEAPIRKLDQSQADADCRIFQTN
;
A
#
# COMPACT_ATOMS: atom_id res chain seq x y z
N MET A 1 -8.00 -30.01 -26.79
CA MET A 1 -7.58 -29.35 -25.53
C MET A 1 -8.34 -28.05 -25.44
N ASP A 2 -9.41 -28.01 -24.63
CA ASP A 2 -10.21 -26.80 -24.42
C ASP A 2 -9.35 -25.82 -23.61
N ARG A 3 -8.84 -24.75 -24.24
CA ARG A 3 -7.90 -23.77 -23.61
C ARG A 3 -8.63 -22.74 -22.73
N LYS A 4 -9.73 -23.13 -22.08
CA LYS A 4 -10.45 -22.27 -21.15
C LYS A 4 -9.60 -22.08 -19.89
N GLY A 5 -9.13 -20.87 -19.65
CA GLY A 5 -8.39 -20.50 -18.45
C GLY A 5 -6.89 -20.26 -18.63
N LEU A 6 -6.39 -20.26 -19.87
CA LEU A 6 -5.03 -19.83 -20.20
C LEU A 6 -5.05 -18.44 -20.82
N PHE A 7 -4.18 -17.56 -20.32
CA PHE A 7 -4.09 -16.15 -20.68
C PHE A 7 -2.68 -15.85 -21.18
N SER A 8 -2.55 -15.03 -22.21
CA SER A 8 -1.26 -14.51 -22.67
C SER A 8 -0.67 -13.49 -21.69
N ILE A 9 0.64 -13.22 -21.78
CA ILE A 9 1.31 -12.23 -20.93
C ILE A 9 0.65 -10.83 -21.01
N GLY A 10 0.10 -10.48 -22.17
CA GLY A 10 -0.60 -9.21 -22.38
C GLY A 10 -1.97 -9.17 -21.70
N GLU A 11 -2.71 -10.28 -21.69
CA GLU A 11 -3.97 -10.40 -20.96
C GLU A 11 -3.73 -10.36 -19.45
N VAL A 12 -2.71 -11.08 -18.96
CA VAL A 12 -2.30 -11.04 -17.55
C VAL A 12 -1.90 -9.63 -17.12
N SER A 13 -1.13 -8.93 -17.95
CA SER A 13 -0.74 -7.53 -17.69
C SER A 13 -1.95 -6.63 -17.46
N LYS A 14 -3.01 -6.78 -18.27
CA LYS A 14 -4.26 -6.02 -18.14
C LYS A 14 -5.06 -6.43 -16.91
N LEU A 15 -5.17 -7.73 -16.61
CA LEU A 15 -5.92 -8.25 -15.46
C LEU A 15 -5.34 -7.83 -14.11
N PHE A 16 -4.02 -7.85 -14.00
CA PHE A 16 -3.33 -7.57 -12.73
C PHE A 16 -2.83 -6.12 -12.60
N HIS A 17 -2.99 -5.30 -13.65
CA HIS A 17 -2.42 -3.96 -13.75
C HIS A 17 -0.90 -3.93 -13.50
N ILE A 18 -0.21 -4.96 -13.98
CA ILE A 18 1.25 -5.10 -13.88
C ILE A 18 1.82 -4.94 -15.28
N SER A 19 2.92 -4.19 -15.42
CA SER A 19 3.55 -4.02 -16.74
C SER A 19 4.07 -5.36 -17.27
N VAL A 20 4.03 -5.55 -18.60
CA VAL A 20 4.63 -6.72 -19.25
C VAL A 20 6.13 -6.85 -18.89
N SER A 21 6.83 -5.73 -18.71
CA SER A 21 8.23 -5.72 -18.28
C SER A 21 8.40 -6.33 -16.88
N SER A 22 7.52 -6.01 -15.94
CA SER A 22 7.55 -6.57 -14.59
C SER A 22 7.23 -8.07 -14.61
N LEU A 23 6.26 -8.51 -15.42
CA LEU A 23 5.98 -9.94 -15.60
C LEU A 23 7.19 -10.68 -16.17
N ARG A 24 7.86 -10.13 -17.19
CA ARG A 24 9.10 -10.71 -17.74
C ARG A 24 10.22 -10.74 -16.70
N HIS A 25 10.32 -9.70 -15.89
CA HIS A 25 11.29 -9.68 -14.80
C HIS A 25 11.03 -10.82 -13.81
N TYR A 26 9.77 -11.03 -13.38
CA TYR A 26 9.38 -12.15 -12.51
C TYR A 26 9.69 -13.51 -13.13
N GLU A 27 9.55 -13.67 -14.45
CA GLU A 27 10.01 -14.89 -15.13
C GLU A 27 11.53 -15.06 -15.06
N ASN A 28 12.28 -13.99 -15.33
CA ASN A 28 13.74 -14.04 -15.34
C ASN A 28 14.33 -14.37 -13.96
N VAL A 29 13.73 -13.86 -12.88
CA VAL A 29 14.17 -14.16 -11.51
C VAL A 29 13.64 -15.50 -10.97
N GLY A 30 12.83 -16.21 -11.77
CA GLY A 30 12.28 -17.53 -11.44
C GLY A 30 11.06 -17.50 -10.50
N LEU A 31 10.41 -16.35 -10.33
CA LEU A 31 9.20 -16.24 -9.51
C LEU A 31 7.94 -16.69 -10.26
N LEU A 32 7.91 -16.51 -11.57
CA LEU A 32 6.75 -16.81 -12.40
C LEU A 32 7.17 -17.71 -13.55
N HIS A 33 6.45 -18.80 -13.76
CA HIS A 33 6.66 -19.67 -14.92
C HIS A 33 5.37 -19.81 -15.70
N PRO A 34 5.41 -19.72 -17.04
CA PRO A 34 4.23 -19.94 -17.85
C PRO A 34 3.75 -21.38 -17.64
N GLU A 35 2.44 -21.56 -17.56
CA GLU A 35 1.83 -22.89 -17.46
C GLU A 35 2.02 -23.67 -18.76
N TYR A 36 2.01 -22.96 -19.88
CA TYR A 36 2.19 -23.55 -21.19
C TYR A 36 2.97 -22.61 -22.09
N THR A 37 3.94 -23.17 -22.81
CA THR A 37 4.62 -22.49 -23.92
C THR A 37 4.31 -23.26 -25.19
N SER A 38 3.75 -22.58 -26.19
CA SER A 38 3.46 -23.18 -27.50
C SER A 38 4.77 -23.58 -28.18
N PRO A 39 4.96 -24.87 -28.53
CA PRO A 39 6.19 -25.33 -29.17
C PRO A 39 6.36 -24.75 -30.59
N ASP A 40 5.25 -24.46 -31.28
CA ASP A 40 5.27 -24.01 -32.68
C ASP A 40 5.56 -22.51 -32.82
N THR A 41 5.22 -21.72 -31.80
CA THR A 41 5.24 -20.25 -31.89
C THR A 41 6.02 -19.57 -30.77
N GLY A 42 6.36 -20.28 -29.70
CA GLY A 42 7.00 -19.73 -28.52
C GLY A 42 6.09 -18.85 -27.64
N TYR A 43 4.79 -18.74 -27.95
CA TYR A 43 3.86 -17.97 -27.13
C TYR A 43 3.68 -18.59 -25.74
N ARG A 44 3.73 -17.73 -24.72
CA ARG A 44 3.61 -18.08 -23.30
C ARG A 44 2.20 -17.83 -22.80
N TYR A 45 1.68 -18.80 -22.06
CA TYR A 45 0.35 -18.78 -21.47
C TYR A 45 0.41 -19.08 -19.97
N TYR A 46 -0.41 -18.37 -19.20
CA TYR A 46 -0.50 -18.42 -17.75
C TYR A 46 -1.92 -18.79 -17.36
N GLY A 47 -2.09 -19.63 -16.35
CA GLY A 47 -3.41 -19.97 -15.82
C GLY A 47 -3.54 -19.65 -14.35
N THR A 48 -4.45 -20.36 -13.69
CA THR A 48 -4.88 -20.06 -12.32
C THR A 48 -3.75 -20.18 -11.30
N LYS A 49 -2.82 -21.13 -11.48
CA LYS A 49 -1.66 -21.29 -10.58
C LYS A 49 -0.76 -20.06 -10.56
N GLN A 50 -0.53 -19.46 -11.73
CA GLN A 50 0.27 -18.25 -11.87
C GLN A 50 -0.45 -17.04 -11.27
N PHE A 51 -1.79 -17.04 -11.29
CA PHE A 51 -2.59 -15.99 -10.71
C PHE A 51 -2.49 -15.96 -9.19
N GLU A 52 -2.40 -17.14 -8.54
CA GLU A 52 -2.12 -17.23 -7.10
C GLU A 52 -0.78 -16.57 -6.76
N VAL A 53 0.28 -16.89 -7.50
CA VAL A 53 1.61 -16.28 -7.29
C VAL A 53 1.57 -14.77 -7.49
N LEU A 54 0.93 -14.29 -8.56
CA LEU A 54 0.79 -12.86 -8.84
C LEU A 54 -0.03 -12.13 -7.76
N ASN A 55 -1.07 -12.78 -7.22
CA ASN A 55 -1.84 -12.25 -6.10
C ASN A 55 -0.98 -12.12 -4.84
N THR A 56 -0.16 -13.12 -4.54
CA THR A 56 0.78 -13.06 -3.41
C THR A 56 1.79 -11.92 -3.58
N ILE A 57 2.40 -11.79 -4.77
CA ILE A 57 3.33 -10.68 -5.06
C ILE A 57 2.63 -9.33 -4.87
N ARG A 58 1.42 -9.18 -5.41
CA ARG A 58 0.64 -7.94 -5.28
C ARG A 58 0.34 -7.60 -3.82
N TYR A 59 -0.05 -8.60 -3.03
CA TYR A 59 -0.35 -8.44 -1.61
C TYR A 59 0.88 -8.00 -0.82
N LEU A 60 2.03 -8.65 -1.03
CA LEU A 60 3.27 -8.31 -0.34
C LEU A 60 3.82 -6.93 -0.74
N ARG A 61 3.68 -6.56 -2.02
CA ARG A 61 4.00 -5.22 -2.51
C ARG A 61 3.11 -4.15 -1.86
N ALA A 62 1.85 -4.45 -1.57
CA ALA A 62 0.95 -3.52 -0.88
C ALA A 62 1.31 -3.33 0.61
N LEU A 63 2.16 -4.18 1.17
CA LEU A 63 2.71 -4.08 2.53
C LEU A 63 4.09 -3.42 2.56
N ASP A 64 4.44 -2.68 1.51
CA ASP A 64 5.74 -2.03 1.33
C ASP A 64 6.95 -2.98 1.39
N MET A 65 6.75 -4.27 1.14
CA MET A 65 7.86 -5.24 1.10
C MET A 65 8.72 -5.03 -0.18
N PRO A 66 10.05 -4.94 -0.05
CA PRO A 66 10.96 -4.86 -1.18
C PRO A 66 10.88 -6.11 -2.07
N LEU A 67 11.08 -5.97 -3.38
CA LEU A 67 10.99 -7.09 -4.32
C LEU A 67 12.00 -8.21 -4.00
N ALA A 68 13.20 -7.86 -3.54
CA ALA A 68 14.21 -8.83 -3.12
C ALA A 68 13.72 -9.73 -1.97
N GLU A 69 13.03 -9.16 -0.98
CA GLU A 69 12.45 -9.96 0.11
C GLU A 69 11.30 -10.84 -0.37
N ILE A 70 10.51 -10.37 -1.35
CA ILE A 70 9.44 -11.15 -1.98
C ILE A 70 10.03 -12.33 -2.77
N GLU A 71 11.16 -12.13 -3.44
CA GLU A 71 11.88 -13.18 -4.15
C GLU A 71 12.34 -14.31 -3.22
N ASP A 72 13.05 -13.95 -2.15
CA ASP A 72 13.50 -14.90 -1.14
C ASP A 72 12.31 -15.61 -0.49
N PHE A 73 11.24 -14.88 -0.26
CA PHE A 73 10.01 -15.39 0.32
C PHE A 73 9.35 -16.47 -0.56
N LEU A 74 9.15 -16.19 -1.86
CA LEU A 74 8.51 -17.15 -2.76
C LEU A 74 9.39 -18.36 -3.08
N LYS A 75 10.72 -18.20 -3.06
CA LYS A 75 11.68 -19.30 -3.28
C LYS A 75 11.74 -20.25 -2.08
N ASN A 76 11.69 -19.73 -0.87
CA ASN A 76 11.89 -20.54 0.34
C ASN A 76 10.60 -21.19 0.87
N LYS A 77 9.42 -20.87 0.32
CA LYS A 77 8.11 -21.46 0.68
C LYS A 77 7.81 -21.47 2.19
N ASP A 78 8.45 -20.59 2.94
CA ASP A 78 8.44 -20.65 4.39
C ASP A 78 7.23 -19.86 4.91
N ILE A 79 6.05 -20.47 4.76
CA ILE A 79 4.74 -19.88 5.11
C ILE A 79 4.72 -19.45 6.59
N SER A 80 5.41 -20.21 7.45
CA SER A 80 5.56 -19.94 8.89
C SER A 80 6.21 -18.59 9.17
N ASN A 81 7.18 -18.14 8.35
CA ASN A 81 7.86 -16.86 8.55
C ASN A 81 7.02 -15.66 8.09
N ILE A 82 6.00 -15.87 7.26
CA ILE A 82 5.14 -14.79 6.75
C ILE A 82 4.20 -14.32 7.83
N GLU A 83 3.50 -15.23 8.50
CA GLU A 83 2.54 -14.86 9.53
C GLU A 83 3.24 -14.03 10.59
N GLU A 84 4.47 -14.41 10.96
CA GLU A 84 5.31 -13.65 11.87
C GLU A 84 5.69 -12.26 11.30
N LYS A 85 6.21 -12.17 10.06
CA LYS A 85 6.54 -10.88 9.42
C LYS A 85 5.32 -9.97 9.25
N LEU A 86 4.16 -10.53 8.89
CA LEU A 86 2.89 -9.81 8.77
C LEU A 86 2.43 -9.28 10.11
N MET A 87 2.55 -10.09 11.17
CA MET A 87 2.23 -9.67 12.53
C MET A 87 3.18 -8.58 13.02
N GLN A 88 4.47 -8.65 12.68
CA GLN A 88 5.44 -7.59 12.95
C GLN A 88 5.08 -6.29 12.21
N GLN A 89 4.77 -6.36 10.90
CA GLN A 89 4.36 -5.18 10.13
C GLN A 89 3.06 -4.57 10.67
N LYS A 90 2.08 -5.41 11.01
CA LYS A 90 0.83 -4.95 11.65
C LYS A 90 1.12 -4.23 12.97
N LYS A 91 2.05 -4.73 13.78
CA LYS A 91 2.48 -4.07 15.03
C LYS A 91 3.07 -2.69 14.75
N ILE A 92 3.96 -2.57 13.78
CA ILE A 92 4.58 -1.29 13.37
C ILE A 92 3.50 -0.29 12.93
N VAL A 93 2.53 -0.72 12.12
CA VAL A 93 1.42 0.13 11.67
C VAL A 93 0.59 0.63 12.86
N LEU A 94 0.27 -0.25 13.81
CA LEU A 94 -0.49 0.11 15.01
C LEU A 94 0.27 1.10 15.90
N GLU A 95 1.58 0.93 16.07
CA GLU A 95 2.44 1.87 16.81
C GLU A 95 2.45 3.25 16.15
N LYS A 96 2.63 3.32 14.83
CA LYS A 96 2.56 4.58 14.07
C LYS A 96 1.19 5.25 14.18
N GLN A 97 0.10 4.49 14.13
CA GLN A 97 -1.25 5.04 14.31
C GLN A 97 -1.42 5.67 15.71
N GLN A 98 -0.91 5.03 16.75
CA GLN A 98 -0.96 5.59 18.10
C GLN A 98 -0.12 6.86 18.24
N GLU A 99 1.07 6.88 17.63
CA GLU A 99 1.92 8.07 17.61
C GLU A 99 1.23 9.24 16.90
N LEU A 100 0.70 9.02 15.70
CA LEU A 100 -0.05 10.03 14.95
C LEU A 100 -1.25 10.55 15.74
N LYS A 101 -1.98 9.67 16.42
CA LYS A 101 -3.10 10.06 17.29
C LYS A 101 -2.67 10.92 18.47
N ARG A 102 -1.51 10.65 19.09
CA ARG A 102 -0.97 11.50 20.15
C ARG A 102 -0.57 12.88 19.64
N ILE A 103 0.01 12.94 18.43
CA ILE A 103 0.37 14.20 17.79
C ILE A 103 -0.90 15.01 17.49
N GLU A 104 -1.93 14.39 16.92
CA GLU A 104 -3.24 15.00 16.68
C GLU A 104 -3.84 15.57 17.98
N GLN A 105 -3.84 14.79 19.06
CA GLN A 105 -4.34 15.24 20.37
C GLN A 105 -3.59 16.46 20.91
N LYS A 106 -2.26 16.50 20.75
CA LYS A 106 -1.45 17.66 21.16
C LYS A 106 -1.80 18.90 20.34
N ILE A 107 -1.95 18.76 19.02
CA ILE A 107 -2.35 19.86 18.14
C ILE A 107 -3.72 20.39 18.56
N ASN A 108 -4.70 19.51 18.77
CA ASN A 108 -6.04 19.91 19.20
C ASN A 108 -6.01 20.62 20.56
N HIS A 109 -5.24 20.09 21.52
CA HIS A 109 -5.09 20.72 22.83
C HIS A 109 -4.44 22.10 22.76
N SER A 110 -3.44 22.29 21.88
CA SER A 110 -2.84 23.60 21.63
C SER A 110 -3.83 24.57 21.00
N GLN A 111 -4.67 24.12 20.07
CA GLN A 111 -5.72 24.95 19.46
C GLN A 111 -6.83 25.34 20.46
N ASP A 112 -7.18 24.44 21.37
CA ASP A 112 -8.16 24.70 22.43
C ASP A 112 -7.62 25.69 23.50
N MET A 113 -6.30 25.71 23.75
CA MET A 113 -5.66 26.66 24.66
C MET A 113 -5.50 28.07 24.05
N GLU A 114 -5.45 28.19 22.72
CA GLU A 114 -5.44 29.49 22.02
C GLU A 114 -6.85 30.09 21.83
N ALA A 115 -7.90 29.28 21.92
CA ALA A 115 -9.28 29.71 21.71
C ALA A 115 -9.80 30.76 22.73
N PRO A 116 -9.44 30.74 24.03
CA PRO A 116 -9.83 31.79 24.98
C PRO A 116 -9.08 33.11 24.76
N ILE A 117 -7.82 33.05 24.31
CA ILE A 117 -6.96 34.24 24.14
C ILE A 117 -7.48 35.11 22.97
N ARG A 118 -7.96 34.49 21.88
CA ARG A 118 -8.60 35.22 20.76
C ARG A 118 -9.90 35.95 21.14
N LYS A 119 -10.66 35.42 22.09
CA LYS A 119 -11.93 36.03 22.53
C LYS A 119 -11.72 37.25 23.42
N LEU A 120 -10.60 37.33 24.14
CA LEU A 120 -10.23 38.49 24.97
C LEU A 120 -9.75 39.67 24.11
N ASP A 121 -8.99 39.41 23.04
CA ASP A 121 -8.53 40.44 22.10
C ASP A 121 -9.72 41.12 21.36
N GLN A 122 -10.71 40.33 20.93
CA GLN A 122 -11.90 40.86 20.25
C GLN A 122 -12.80 41.69 21.17
N SER A 123 -12.95 41.32 22.45
CA SER A 123 -13.76 42.13 23.38
C SER A 123 -13.08 43.46 23.75
N GLN A 124 -11.75 43.51 23.74
CA GLN A 124 -11.00 44.74 24.00
C GLN A 124 -11.10 45.70 22.80
N ALA A 125 -10.98 45.19 21.58
CA ALA A 125 -11.15 45.95 20.35
C ALA A 125 -12.57 46.52 20.19
N ASP A 126 -13.60 45.76 20.57
CA ASP A 126 -15.00 46.21 20.52
C ASP A 126 -15.33 47.26 21.60
N ALA A 127 -14.67 47.19 22.76
CA ALA A 127 -14.83 48.17 23.84
C ALA A 127 -14.14 49.50 23.50
N ASP A 128 -12.92 49.45 22.94
CA ASP A 128 -12.19 50.65 22.53
C ASP A 128 -12.88 51.36 21.35
N CYS A 129 -13.48 50.62 20.41
CA CYS A 129 -14.21 51.20 19.28
C CYS A 129 -15.47 51.98 19.71
N ARG A 130 -16.13 51.58 20.81
CA ARG A 130 -17.33 52.27 21.33
C ARG A 130 -17.02 53.58 22.06
N ILE A 131 -15.80 53.75 22.57
CA ILE A 131 -15.40 54.97 23.27
C ILE A 131 -15.19 56.14 22.28
N PHE A 132 -14.85 55.86 21.02
CA PHE A 132 -14.59 56.88 19.99
C PHE A 132 -15.80 57.33 19.15
N GLN A 133 -17.00 56.77 19.37
CA GLN A 133 -18.21 57.11 18.57
C GLN A 133 -19.20 58.07 19.26
N THR A 134 -18.83 58.69 20.39
CA THR A 134 -19.75 59.53 21.20
C THR A 134 -19.47 61.04 21.18
N ASN A 135 -18.72 61.55 20.19
CA ASN A 135 -18.52 63.01 20.00
C ASN A 135 -18.91 63.46 18.60
#